data_AF-A0A957H600-F1
#
_entry.id   AF-A0A957H600-F1
#
_cell.length_a   1.000
_cell.length_b   1.000
_cell.length_c   1.000
_cell.angle_alpha   90.00
_cell.angle_beta   90.00
_cell.angle_gamma   90.00
#
_symmetry.space_group_name_H-M   'P 1'
#
loop_
_entity.id
_entity.type
_entity.pdbx_description
1 polymer ?
#
loop_
_entity_poly.entity_id
_entity_poly.type
_entity_poly.pdbx_seq_one_letter_code
_entity_poly.pdbx_strand_id
1 'polypeptide(L)'
;GSGLNLLLEAPAQSTAGLAERLQRKLGLSEAEPLLLIEHILLRPGPEDEPQRVPLIIPANGPDPYSLQLSLVLSLGEGRAEQAEFRTYVERLARQECPAHLAIHVHWLAPAVFAQWRLAYAGWLAAQRTLRLAALETAV
;
A
#
# COMPACT_ATOMS: atom_id res chain seq x y z
N GLY A 1 -6.15 2.39 9.53
CA GLY A 1 -5.76 1.11 8.91
C GLY A 1 -6.56 0.89 7.66
N SER A 2 -5.98 0.20 6.68
CA SER A 2 -6.55 -0.03 5.36
C SER A 2 -7.65 -1.09 5.36
N GLY A 3 -7.99 -1.65 6.52
CA GLY A 3 -9.08 -2.63 6.66
C GLY A 3 -8.88 -3.91 5.86
N LEU A 4 -7.70 -4.12 5.26
CA LEU A 4 -7.41 -5.28 4.41
C LEU A 4 -7.39 -6.52 5.28
N ASN A 5 -8.49 -7.26 5.23
CA ASN A 5 -8.60 -8.51 5.94
C ASN A 5 -8.13 -9.65 5.04
N LEU A 6 -6.87 -10.03 5.21
CA LEU A 6 -6.23 -11.13 4.48
C LEU A 6 -6.85 -12.51 4.75
N LEU A 7 -7.82 -12.64 5.65
CA LEU A 7 -8.49 -13.90 5.95
C LEU A 7 -9.82 -14.07 5.19
N LEU A 8 -10.40 -12.99 4.64
CA LEU A 8 -11.63 -13.06 3.85
C LEU A 8 -11.42 -13.83 2.54
N GLU A 9 -12.36 -14.66 2.10
CA GLU A 9 -12.24 -15.45 0.85
C GLU A 9 -11.92 -14.60 -0.40
N ALA A 10 -12.38 -13.36 -0.44
CA ALA A 10 -12.09 -12.39 -1.50
C ALA A 10 -11.40 -11.13 -0.93
N PRO A 11 -10.09 -11.18 -0.59
CA PRO A 11 -9.40 -10.05 0.02
C PRO A 11 -9.30 -8.84 -0.93
N ALA A 12 -9.39 -9.06 -2.25
CA ALA A 12 -9.45 -8.00 -3.26
C ALA A 12 -10.69 -7.10 -3.15
N GLN A 13 -11.76 -7.55 -2.46
CA GLN A 13 -12.95 -6.74 -2.20
C GLN A 13 -12.84 -5.92 -0.90
N SER A 14 -11.78 -6.15 -0.12
CA SER A 14 -11.51 -5.42 1.11
C SER A 14 -10.79 -4.12 0.75
N THR A 15 -11.56 -3.08 0.41
CA THR A 15 -11.01 -1.75 0.14
C THR A 15 -10.88 -0.96 1.44
N ALA A 16 -9.76 -0.26 1.56
CA ALA A 16 -9.53 0.65 2.66
C ALA A 16 -10.47 1.83 2.59
N GLY A 17 -11.19 2.12 3.69
CA GLY A 17 -12.07 3.29 3.74
C GLY A 17 -11.34 4.62 3.44
N LEU A 18 -10.04 4.71 3.76
CA LEU A 18 -9.20 5.84 3.35
C LEU A 18 -8.94 5.86 1.84
N ALA A 19 -8.58 4.73 1.23
CA ALA A 19 -8.34 4.64 -0.21
C ALA A 19 -9.60 4.95 -1.01
N GLU A 20 -10.74 4.38 -0.61
CA GLU A 20 -12.05 4.64 -1.21
C GLU A 20 -12.42 6.13 -1.11
N ARG A 21 -12.22 6.74 0.06
CA ARG A 21 -12.47 8.16 0.28
C ARG A 21 -11.59 9.04 -0.61
N LEU A 22 -10.30 8.71 -0.74
CA LEU A 22 -9.37 9.43 -1.61
C LEU A 22 -9.76 9.27 -3.08
N GLN A 23 -10.08 8.05 -3.53
CA GLN A 23 -10.53 7.77 -4.89
C GLN A 23 -11.77 8.61 -5.25
N ARG A 24 -12.77 8.64 -4.36
CA ARG A 24 -13.99 9.44 -4.53
C ARG A 24 -13.72 10.95 -4.54
N LYS A 25 -12.93 11.46 -3.59
CA LYS A 25 -12.63 12.92 -3.49
C LYS A 25 -11.73 13.43 -4.62
N LEU A 26 -10.88 12.57 -5.17
CA LEU A 26 -10.07 12.87 -6.35
C LEU A 26 -10.87 12.69 -7.63
N GLY A 27 -12.04 12.04 -7.59
CA GLY A 27 -12.82 11.69 -8.76
C GLY A 27 -12.07 10.76 -9.70
N LEU A 28 -11.27 9.84 -9.14
CA LEU A 28 -10.52 8.83 -9.90
C LEU A 28 -11.48 7.74 -10.39
N SER A 29 -11.35 7.37 -11.66
CA SER A 29 -12.09 6.24 -12.22
C SER A 29 -11.39 4.91 -11.95
N GLU A 30 -12.03 3.79 -12.30
CA GLU A 30 -11.38 2.46 -12.28
C GLU A 30 -10.17 2.38 -13.23
N ALA A 31 -10.12 3.26 -14.23
CA ALA A 31 -8.97 3.37 -15.12
C ALA A 31 -7.76 3.95 -14.42
N GLU A 32 -7.95 4.81 -13.39
CA GLU A 32 -6.95 5.53 -12.57
C GLU A 32 -6.75 4.85 -11.19
N PRO A 33 -6.18 3.63 -11.14
CA PRO A 33 -6.02 2.87 -9.92
C PRO A 33 -5.08 3.57 -8.93
N LEU A 34 -5.54 3.61 -7.69
CA LEU A 34 -4.79 4.08 -6.53
C LEU A 34 -4.49 2.89 -5.63
N LEU A 35 -3.24 2.76 -5.20
CA LEU A 35 -2.84 1.71 -4.27
C LEU A 35 -2.47 2.33 -2.94
N LEU A 36 -3.10 1.86 -1.87
CA LEU A 36 -2.75 2.21 -0.51
C LEU A 36 -2.06 1.02 0.15
N ILE A 37 -0.83 1.22 0.60
CA ILE A 37 0.03 0.20 1.18
C ILE A 37 0.19 0.52 2.66
N GLU A 38 -0.14 -0.44 3.52
CA GLU A 38 0.20 -0.37 4.93
C GLU A 38 1.57 -0.96 5.17
N HIS A 39 2.49 -0.16 5.67
CA HIS A 39 3.87 -0.62 5.89
C HIS A 39 3.94 -1.70 6.96
N ILE A 40 2.98 -1.73 7.88
CA ILE A 40 2.91 -2.77 8.91
C ILE A 40 2.80 -4.18 8.32
N LEU A 41 2.22 -4.32 7.11
CA LEU A 41 2.13 -5.61 6.44
C LEU A 41 3.47 -6.06 5.86
N LEU A 42 4.37 -5.11 5.57
CA LEU A 42 5.73 -5.33 5.07
C LEU A 42 6.74 -5.63 6.18
N ARG A 43 6.30 -5.62 7.45
CA ARG A 43 7.15 -5.96 8.59
C ARG A 43 7.61 -7.42 8.43
N PRO A 44 8.93 -7.70 8.50
CA PRO A 44 9.45 -9.05 8.40
C PRO A 44 8.88 -9.97 9.48
N GLY A 45 8.52 -11.18 9.08
CA GLY A 45 8.09 -12.27 9.97
C GLY A 45 9.20 -13.30 10.20
N PRO A 46 8.95 -14.34 11.02
CA PRO A 46 9.87 -15.47 11.20
C PRO A 46 10.23 -16.17 9.88
N GLU A 47 9.29 -16.22 8.92
CA GLU A 47 9.49 -16.73 7.57
C GLU A 47 10.56 -15.98 6.75
N ASP A 48 10.90 -14.75 7.13
CA ASP A 48 11.87 -13.89 6.43
C ASP A 48 13.30 -13.98 7.01
N GLU A 49 13.52 -14.75 8.10
CA GLU A 49 14.83 -15.10 8.66
C GLU A 49 15.92 -15.47 7.62
N PRO A 50 15.64 -16.27 6.56
CA PRO A 50 16.65 -16.62 5.57
C PRO A 50 17.14 -15.43 4.71
N GLN A 51 16.50 -14.26 4.74
CA GLN A 51 17.02 -13.02 4.14
C GLN A 51 18.21 -12.48 4.96
N ARG A 52 19.35 -13.18 4.89
CA ARG A 52 20.59 -12.88 5.61
C ARG A 52 21.34 -11.65 5.09
N VAL A 53 20.87 -11.03 4.01
CA VAL A 53 21.45 -9.78 3.53
C VAL A 53 20.64 -8.66 4.18
N PRO A 54 21.28 -7.72 4.89
CA PRO A 54 20.56 -6.55 5.33
C PRO A 54 20.07 -5.81 4.08
N LEU A 55 18.77 -5.85 3.80
CA LEU A 55 18.12 -4.84 2.97
C LEU A 55 18.07 -3.53 3.77
N ILE A 56 19.22 -3.07 4.28
CA ILE A 56 19.34 -1.80 4.98
C ILE A 56 19.32 -0.72 3.90
N ILE A 57 18.12 -0.40 3.47
CA ILE A 57 17.77 1.00 3.23
C ILE A 57 17.96 1.67 4.60
N PRO A 58 18.62 2.83 4.73
CA PRO A 58 18.72 3.52 6.00
C PRO A 58 17.31 3.72 6.56
N ALA A 59 16.97 2.93 7.59
CA ALA A 59 15.68 3.00 8.22
C ALA A 59 15.58 4.37 8.90
N ASN A 60 14.53 5.12 8.60
CA ASN A 60 14.28 6.45 9.17
C ASN A 60 13.81 6.36 10.64
N GLY A 61 14.45 5.52 11.45
CA GLY A 61 14.11 5.28 12.85
C GLY A 61 14.11 3.80 13.24
N PRO A 62 13.87 3.51 14.53
CA PRO A 62 13.88 2.15 15.07
C PRO A 62 12.72 1.27 14.59
N ASP A 63 11.62 1.87 14.12
CA ASP A 63 10.48 1.14 13.54
C ASP A 63 10.06 1.78 12.20
N PRO A 64 10.61 1.28 11.07
CA PRO A 64 10.30 1.83 9.75
C PRO A 64 8.95 1.33 9.18
N TYR A 65 8.20 0.50 9.91
CA TYR A 65 6.96 -0.11 9.39
C TYR A 65 5.69 0.40 10.08
N SER A 66 5.78 0.72 11.37
CA SER A 66 4.61 1.20 12.11
C SER A 66 4.15 2.57 11.64
N LEU A 67 2.83 2.77 11.71
CA LEU A 67 2.16 4.06 11.52
C LEU A 67 2.48 4.75 10.18
N GLN A 68 2.86 3.97 9.16
CA GLN A 68 3.24 4.48 7.86
C GLN A 68 2.39 3.86 6.76
N LEU A 69 2.02 4.70 5.81
CA LEU A 69 1.25 4.37 4.62
C LEU A 69 1.98 4.88 3.38
N SER A 70 1.96 4.11 2.29
CA SER A 70 2.35 4.61 0.97
C SER A 70 1.13 4.64 0.05
N LEU A 71 0.87 5.80 -0.54
CA LEU A 71 -0.09 6.01 -1.60
C LEU A 71 0.66 5.98 -2.94
N VAL A 72 0.38 5.00 -3.78
CA VAL A 72 1.06 4.83 -5.06
C VAL A 72 0.07 5.08 -6.20
N LEU A 73 0.45 5.98 -7.13
CA LEU A 73 -0.33 6.37 -8.30
C LEU A 73 0.51 6.29 -9.58
N SER A 74 -0.16 6.16 -10.72
CA SER A 74 0.45 6.16 -12.06
C SER A 74 0.47 7.56 -12.67
N LEU A 75 1.57 7.92 -13.35
CA LEU A 75 1.76 9.22 -14.00
C LEU A 75 1.08 9.35 -15.38
N GLY A 76 0.66 8.26 -16.03
CA GLY A 76 0.26 8.28 -17.45
C GLY A 76 -1.23 8.50 -17.74
N GLU A 77 -2.03 8.96 -16.78
CA GLU A 77 -3.48 9.00 -16.90
C GLU A 77 -4.06 10.43 -16.96
N GLY A 78 -3.49 11.23 -17.86
CA GLY A 78 -3.93 12.61 -18.08
C GLY A 78 -3.49 13.55 -16.96
N ARG A 79 -4.38 13.90 -16.04
CA ARG A 79 -4.15 14.93 -15.00
C ARG A 79 -3.01 14.60 -14.03
N ALA A 80 -2.60 13.33 -13.91
CA ALA A 80 -1.46 12.92 -13.08
C ALA A 80 -0.13 13.57 -13.50
N GLU A 81 0.00 14.01 -14.75
CA GLU A 81 1.17 14.73 -15.25
C GLU A 81 1.19 16.21 -14.82
N GLN A 82 0.04 16.77 -14.42
CA GLN A 82 -0.10 18.18 -14.05
C GLN A 82 0.43 18.42 -12.63
N ALA A 83 1.35 19.36 -12.47
CA ALA A 83 2.00 19.66 -11.20
C ALA A 83 0.99 20.14 -10.13
N GLU A 84 -0.03 20.90 -10.52
CA GLU A 84 -1.09 21.36 -9.62
C GLU A 84 -1.91 20.20 -9.10
N PHE A 85 -2.24 19.23 -9.96
CA PHE A 85 -2.98 18.04 -9.57
C PHE A 85 -2.18 17.18 -8.60
N ARG A 86 -0.89 16.99 -8.83
CA ARG A 86 -0.02 16.25 -7.91
C ARG A 86 0.02 16.91 -6.53
N THR A 87 0.20 18.23 -6.50
CA THR A 87 0.18 19.01 -5.25
C THR A 87 -1.17 18.91 -4.53
N TYR A 88 -2.27 18.94 -5.29
CA TYR A 88 -3.61 18.76 -4.76
C TYR A 88 -3.79 17.37 -4.14
N VAL A 89 -3.40 16.31 -4.84
CA VAL A 89 -3.46 14.92 -4.35
C VAL A 89 -2.68 14.76 -3.07
N GLU A 90 -1.45 15.27 -3.01
CA GLU A 90 -0.61 15.15 -1.82
C GLU A 90 -1.19 15.91 -0.62
N ARG A 91 -1.74 17.11 -0.85
CA ARG A 91 -2.44 17.87 0.18
C ARG A 91 -3.66 17.12 0.69
N LEU A 92 -4.48 16.61 -0.23
CA LEU A 92 -5.68 15.88 0.12
C LEU A 92 -5.36 14.60 0.89
N ALA A 93 -4.35 13.84 0.44
CA ALA A 93 -3.86 12.66 1.14
C ALA A 93 -3.50 12.98 2.59
N ARG A 94 -2.78 14.08 2.84
CA ARG A 94 -2.45 14.54 4.21
C ARG A 94 -3.67 14.98 5.02
N GLN A 95 -4.68 15.59 4.38
CA GLN A 95 -5.90 16.06 5.06
C GLN A 95 -6.83 14.91 5.46
N GLU A 96 -6.93 13.87 4.64
CA GLU A 96 -7.77 12.70 4.93
C GLU A 96 -7.05 11.67 5.81
N CYS A 97 -5.71 11.69 5.86
CA CYS A 97 -4.94 10.78 6.68
C CYS A 97 -5.12 11.10 8.17
N PRO A 98 -5.42 10.11 9.03
CA PRO A 98 -5.42 10.29 10.47
C PRO A 98 -4.08 10.84 10.97
N ALA A 99 -4.10 11.79 11.91
CA ALA A 99 -2.92 12.54 12.35
C ALA A 99 -1.78 11.67 12.92
N HIS A 100 -2.08 10.46 13.41
CA HIS A 100 -1.09 9.53 13.95
C HIS A 100 -0.44 8.65 12.88
N LEU A 101 -0.82 8.78 11.60
CA LEU A 101 -0.25 8.04 10.48
C LEU A 101 0.54 9.00 9.59
N ALA A 102 1.71 8.56 9.16
CA ALA A 102 2.46 9.20 8.09
C ALA A 102 2.02 8.62 6.74
N ILE A 103 1.77 9.48 5.75
CA ILE A 103 1.42 9.07 4.38
C ILE A 103 2.45 9.59 3.39
N HIS A 104 3.01 8.68 2.60
CA HIS A 104 3.99 8.96 1.56
C HIS A 104 3.34 8.79 0.20
N VAL A 105 3.41 9.82 -0.65
CA VAL A 105 2.83 9.76 -2.01
C VAL A 105 3.92 9.45 -3.02
N HIS A 106 3.72 8.39 -3.81
CA HIS A 106 4.63 7.94 -4.84
C HIS A 106 3.94 7.98 -6.20
N TRP A 107 4.62 8.63 -7.13
CA TRP A 107 4.19 8.76 -8.51
C TRP A 107 5.09 7.88 -9.38
N LEU A 108 4.52 6.86 -10.00
CA LEU A 108 5.25 5.89 -10.80
C LEU A 108 4.90 6.02 -12.28
N ALA A 109 5.86 5.73 -13.15
CA ALA A 109 5.56 5.57 -14.58
C ALA A 109 4.60 4.38 -14.78
N PRO A 110 3.71 4.41 -15.79
CA PRO A 110 2.69 3.37 -15.97
C PRO A 110 3.23 1.94 -16.04
N ALA A 111 4.35 1.74 -16.74
CA ALA A 111 4.99 0.42 -16.84
C ALA A 111 5.49 -0.10 -15.48
N VAL A 112 6.11 0.77 -14.68
CA VAL A 112 6.60 0.42 -13.33
C VAL A 112 5.43 0.17 -12.39
N PHE A 113 4.38 0.99 -12.48
CA PHE A 113 3.18 0.83 -11.69
C PHE A 113 2.48 -0.51 -11.97
N ALA A 114 2.37 -0.92 -13.23
CA ALA A 114 1.81 -2.21 -13.61
C ALA A 114 2.61 -3.40 -13.06
N GLN A 115 3.95 -3.34 -13.17
CA GLN A 115 4.84 -4.35 -12.59
C GLN A 115 4.70 -4.41 -11.07
N TRP A 116 4.63 -3.25 -10.42
CA TRP A 116 4.46 -3.15 -8.98
C TRP A 116 3.14 -3.79 -8.53
N ARG A 117 2.02 -3.50 -9.21
CA ARG A 117 0.71 -4.09 -8.92
C ARG A 117 0.74 -5.61 -8.95
N LEU A 118 1.39 -6.17 -9.98
CA LEU A 118 1.50 -7.61 -10.14
C LEU A 118 2.34 -8.23 -9.01
N ALA A 119 3.49 -7.64 -8.71
CA ALA A 119 4.35 -8.09 -7.62
C ALA A 119 3.63 -8.02 -6.25
N TYR A 120 2.93 -6.92 -5.98
CA TYR A 120 2.19 -6.72 -4.74
C TYR A 120 1.02 -7.69 -4.60
N ALA A 121 0.27 -7.94 -5.67
CA ALA A 121 -0.81 -8.93 -5.66
C ALA A 121 -0.27 -10.34 -5.37
N GLY A 122 0.85 -10.72 -6.00
CA GLY A 122 1.52 -11.99 -5.73
C GLY A 122 2.01 -12.10 -4.28
N TRP A 123 2.59 -11.02 -3.75
CA TRP A 123 3.02 -10.96 -2.37
C TRP A 123 1.85 -11.07 -1.38
N LEU A 124 0.74 -10.36 -1.61
CA LEU A 124 -0.47 -10.46 -0.77
C LEU A 124 -1.04 -11.88 -0.75
N ALA A 125 -1.01 -12.57 -1.89
CA ALA A 125 -1.46 -13.96 -1.98
C ALA A 125 -0.56 -14.90 -1.15
N ALA A 126 0.77 -14.75 -1.24
CA ALA A 126 1.71 -15.51 -0.40
C ALA A 126 1.51 -15.20 1.10
N GLN A 127 1.35 -13.93 1.45
CA GLN A 127 1.08 -13.46 2.80
C GLN A 127 -0.23 -14.00 3.39
N ARG A 128 -1.25 -14.21 2.56
CA ARG A 128 -2.49 -14.89 2.96
C ARG A 128 -2.23 -16.36 3.27
N THR A 129 -1.57 -17.08 2.38
CA THR A 129 -1.27 -18.51 2.55
C THR A 129 -0.50 -18.76 3.84
N LEU A 130 0.54 -17.95 4.12
CA LEU A 130 1.33 -18.05 5.34
C LEU A 130 0.48 -17.83 6.60
N ARG A 131 -0.39 -16.81 6.61
CA ARG A 131 -1.27 -16.52 7.75
C ARG A 131 -2.31 -17.62 7.99
N LEU A 132 -2.85 -18.22 6.94
CA LEU A 132 -3.79 -19.35 7.07
C LEU A 132 -3.08 -20.58 7.67
N ALA A 133 -1.88 -20.92 7.17
CA ALA A 133 -1.10 -22.03 7.72
C ALA A 133 -0.70 -21.81 9.20
N ALA A 134 -0.36 -20.57 9.56
CA ALA A 134 -0.05 -20.21 10.95
C ALA A 134 -1.26 -20.36 11.88
N LEU A 135 -2.48 -20.04 11.40
CA LEU A 135 -3.72 -20.24 12.16
C LEU A 135 -4.02 -21.73 12.37
N GLU A 136 -3.80 -22.58 11.36
CA GLU A 136 -3.99 -24.04 11.46
C GLU A 136 -3.01 -24.68 12.44
N THR A 137 -1.79 -24.14 12.56
CA THR A 137 -0.76 -24.66 13.48
C THR A 137 -0.99 -24.22 14.94
N ALA A 138 -1.79 -23.17 15.15
CA ALA A 138 -2.07 -22.60 16.48
C ALA A 138 -3.31 -23.20 17.18
N VAL A 139 -4.05 -24.09 16.51
CA VAL A 139 -5.24 -24.81 17.01
C VAL A 139 -4.87 -26.24 17.38
#